data_AF-A0A7J6VZ10-F1
#
_entry.id   AF-A0A7J6VZ10-F1
#
_cell.length_a   1.000
_cell.length_b   1.000
_cell.length_c   1.000
_cell.angle_alpha   90.00
_cell.angle_beta   90.00
_cell.angle_gamma   90.00
#
_symmetry.space_group_name_H-M   'P 1'
#
loop_
_entity.id
_entity.type
_entity.pdbx_description
1 polymer ?
#
loop_
_entity_poly.entity_id
_entity_poly.type
_entity_poly.pdbx_seq_one_letter_code
_entity_poly.pdbx_strand_id
1 'polypeptide(L)'
;MNTGGELLSIEPEELQFPFELGKLMSCSLQLTNTTDKYVAFKVKTTHPKKYQVLPNKGVIMPKSKCDLTIMMREQDEAPPDMQLKDKFLIQSVAIIPDLDIMAESFEQDCENLIERCKLGVVYIPQSLSHVEKFLSHLSGIVDLRAGTESCERDNRQQKSFGEELFPSFLRACGLQYRYTFANILFRKPSILIMLPPKVEANTEVYSEGYASLPKRSTVVNFGRAPPEKPTEFLETPRIGEARESESSLQLLANKRPSGGYVLEKMDPDLWKIVLSPENDYRRELIDQVVTALPECKSAEQVSAAIKAFMTADLPRELTEFLEKLVLYNSAFSGNFNLQNLLILSAIKADASRVMNYIHKLDNFDGPAIGEVAVEAELYEEAFFIFKKFNLNVQAVNVLLDNIQNIERAVEFACNVDEDAVWSQVAKGQVRLSEMA
;
A
#
# COMPACT_ATOMS: atom_id res chain seq x y z
N MET A 1 -16.48 -23.12 -29.97
CA MET A 1 -17.90 -22.84 -29.67
C MET A 1 -17.84 -21.93 -28.48
N ASN A 2 -18.20 -20.65 -28.64
CA ASN A 2 -18.06 -19.64 -27.58
C ASN A 2 -18.81 -20.13 -26.34
N THR A 3 -18.10 -20.35 -25.24
CA THR A 3 -18.72 -20.45 -23.91
C THR A 3 -19.03 -19.05 -23.34
N GLY A 4 -19.14 -18.05 -24.22
CA GLY A 4 -19.50 -16.68 -23.89
C GLY A 4 -20.99 -16.56 -23.62
N GLY A 5 -21.31 -15.89 -22.53
CA GLY A 5 -22.66 -15.53 -22.20
C GLY A 5 -23.30 -14.58 -23.21
N GLU A 6 -24.61 -14.35 -23.12
CA GLU A 6 -25.30 -13.34 -23.94
C GLU A 6 -24.73 -11.93 -23.72
N LEU A 7 -24.17 -11.65 -22.53
CA LEU A 7 -23.66 -10.33 -22.16
C LEU A 7 -22.15 -10.18 -22.40
N LEU A 8 -21.35 -11.14 -21.93
CA LEU A 8 -19.89 -11.05 -21.93
C LEU A 8 -19.24 -12.24 -22.65
N SER A 9 -18.32 -11.92 -23.57
CA SER A 9 -17.34 -12.87 -24.08
C SER A 9 -16.10 -12.87 -23.18
N ILE A 10 -15.63 -14.04 -22.79
CA ILE A 10 -14.57 -14.22 -21.79
C ILE A 10 -13.41 -14.98 -22.41
N GLU A 11 -12.20 -14.42 -22.36
CA GLU A 11 -11.00 -15.05 -22.91
C GLU A 11 -9.80 -14.90 -21.96
N PRO A 12 -9.10 -15.99 -21.59
CA PRO A 12 -9.33 -17.39 -21.98
C PRO A 12 -10.47 -18.09 -21.22
N GLU A 13 -10.98 -19.23 -21.74
CA GLU A 13 -12.03 -20.05 -21.10
C GLU A 13 -11.52 -20.86 -19.88
N GLU A 14 -10.21 -20.97 -19.71
CA GLU A 14 -9.55 -21.57 -18.55
C GLU A 14 -8.40 -20.68 -18.09
N LEU A 15 -8.26 -20.48 -16.78
CA LEU A 15 -7.20 -19.67 -16.20
C LEU A 15 -5.92 -20.48 -16.06
N GLN A 16 -4.86 -20.02 -16.72
CA GLN A 16 -3.58 -20.72 -16.77
C GLN A 16 -2.54 -20.01 -15.92
N PHE A 17 -2.04 -20.69 -14.89
CA PHE A 17 -1.01 -20.15 -14.01
C PHE A 17 0.34 -20.82 -14.23
N PRO A 18 1.37 -20.05 -14.58
CA PRO A 18 2.73 -20.58 -14.72
C PRO A 18 3.31 -20.95 -13.35
N PHE A 19 3.25 -22.24 -12.98
CA PHE A 19 3.55 -22.68 -11.61
C PHE A 19 5.01 -22.51 -11.22
N GLU A 20 5.26 -21.77 -10.13
CA GLU A 20 6.56 -21.65 -9.47
C GLU A 20 6.40 -21.61 -7.94
N LEU A 21 7.25 -22.37 -7.25
CA LEU A 21 7.30 -22.38 -5.79
C LEU A 21 7.94 -21.09 -5.24
N GLY A 22 7.40 -20.58 -4.13
CA GLY A 22 7.93 -19.39 -3.45
C GLY A 22 7.85 -18.11 -4.27
N LYS A 23 6.98 -18.07 -5.30
CA LYS A 23 6.77 -16.88 -6.13
C LYS A 23 5.28 -16.59 -6.31
N LEU A 24 4.97 -15.30 -6.37
CA LEU A 24 3.65 -14.83 -6.81
C LEU A 24 3.49 -15.07 -8.31
N MET A 25 2.34 -15.60 -8.70
CA MET A 25 2.01 -15.91 -10.09
C MET A 25 0.83 -15.07 -10.54
N SER A 26 0.75 -14.75 -11.82
CA SER A 26 -0.37 -13.99 -12.39
C SER A 26 -0.82 -14.54 -13.73
N CYS A 27 -2.09 -14.29 -14.07
CA CYS A 27 -2.62 -14.43 -15.41
C CYS A 27 -3.59 -13.28 -15.72
N SER A 28 -3.80 -13.03 -17.00
CA SER A 28 -4.76 -12.03 -17.48
C SER A 28 -6.01 -12.72 -18.03
N LEU A 29 -7.16 -12.10 -17.80
CA LEU A 29 -8.46 -12.53 -18.29
C LEU A 29 -9.19 -11.31 -18.87
N GLN A 30 -9.58 -11.39 -20.14
CA GLN A 30 -10.29 -10.32 -20.82
C GLN A 30 -11.80 -10.58 -20.81
N LEU A 31 -12.56 -9.60 -20.33
CA LEU A 31 -14.01 -9.54 -20.46
C LEU A 31 -14.36 -8.57 -21.59
N THR A 32 -15.09 -9.05 -22.60
CA THR A 32 -15.56 -8.23 -23.73
C THR A 32 -17.07 -8.11 -23.67
N ASN A 33 -17.58 -6.89 -23.53
CA ASN A 33 -19.01 -6.61 -23.64
C ASN A 33 -19.42 -6.59 -25.11
N THR A 34 -20.25 -7.54 -25.52
CA THR A 34 -20.74 -7.67 -26.90
C THR A 34 -22.03 -6.88 -27.13
N THR A 35 -22.62 -6.33 -26.08
CA THR A 35 -23.91 -5.64 -26.11
C THR A 35 -23.77 -4.12 -26.29
N ASP A 36 -24.89 -3.46 -26.57
CA ASP A 36 -25.02 -2.00 -26.65
C ASP A 36 -25.41 -1.37 -25.30
N LYS A 37 -25.39 -2.16 -24.22
CA LYS A 37 -25.73 -1.73 -22.86
C LYS A 37 -24.48 -1.73 -21.97
N TYR A 38 -24.54 -1.02 -20.86
CA TYR A 38 -23.54 -1.15 -19.81
C TYR A 38 -23.72 -2.51 -19.12
N VAL A 39 -22.62 -3.18 -18.78
CA VAL A 39 -22.65 -4.48 -18.10
C VAL A 39 -21.83 -4.39 -16.83
N ALA A 40 -22.48 -4.60 -15.68
CA ALA A 40 -21.79 -4.76 -14.41
C ALA A 40 -21.29 -6.20 -14.28
N PHE A 41 -20.11 -6.38 -13.68
CA PHE A 41 -19.58 -7.70 -13.38
C PHE A 41 -19.06 -7.80 -11.94
N LYS A 42 -19.06 -9.03 -11.42
CA LYS A 42 -18.49 -9.40 -10.12
C LYS A 42 -17.80 -10.75 -10.21
N VAL A 43 -16.56 -10.82 -9.75
CA VAL A 43 -15.74 -12.02 -9.74
C VAL A 43 -15.72 -12.62 -8.33
N LYS A 44 -16.03 -13.91 -8.24
CA LYS A 44 -15.96 -14.72 -7.01
C LYS A 44 -15.03 -15.90 -7.24
N THR A 45 -14.40 -16.38 -6.17
CA THR A 45 -13.54 -17.56 -6.20
C THR A 45 -13.84 -18.45 -5.00
N THR A 46 -13.61 -19.75 -5.16
CA THR A 46 -13.69 -20.72 -4.06
C THR A 46 -12.59 -20.52 -3.01
N HIS A 47 -11.49 -19.82 -3.35
CA HIS A 47 -10.33 -19.63 -2.47
C HIS A 47 -9.86 -18.17 -2.41
N PRO A 48 -10.65 -17.25 -1.84
CA PRO A 48 -10.35 -15.80 -1.85
C PRO A 48 -9.09 -15.41 -1.08
N LYS A 49 -8.59 -16.27 -0.18
CA LYS A 49 -7.29 -16.04 0.49
C LYS A 49 -6.10 -16.38 -0.40
N LYS A 50 -6.27 -17.23 -1.42
CA LYS A 50 -5.19 -17.67 -2.32
C LYS A 50 -5.06 -16.73 -3.52
N TYR A 51 -6.16 -16.09 -3.92
CA TYR A 51 -6.22 -15.26 -5.11
C TYR A 51 -6.57 -13.81 -4.80
N GLN A 52 -5.99 -12.91 -5.57
CA GLN A 52 -6.39 -11.52 -5.66
C GLN A 52 -6.80 -11.24 -7.11
N VAL A 53 -7.94 -10.59 -7.30
CA VAL A 53 -8.48 -10.25 -8.63
C VAL A 53 -8.58 -8.75 -8.74
N LEU A 54 -8.05 -8.17 -9.83
CA LEU A 54 -8.04 -6.74 -10.07
C LEU A 54 -8.45 -6.44 -11.51
N PRO A 55 -9.58 -5.74 -11.75
CA PRO A 55 -10.69 -5.49 -10.81
C PRO A 55 -11.46 -6.77 -10.39
N ASN A 56 -11.98 -6.83 -9.15
CA ASN A 56 -12.91 -7.89 -8.71
C ASN A 56 -14.40 -7.56 -8.96
N LYS A 57 -14.74 -6.28 -9.13
CA LYS A 57 -16.06 -5.77 -9.54
C LYS A 57 -15.85 -4.63 -10.54
N GLY A 58 -16.85 -4.28 -11.32
CA GLY A 58 -16.77 -3.10 -12.18
C GLY A 58 -17.87 -3.02 -13.21
N VAL A 59 -17.81 -1.99 -14.06
CA VAL A 59 -18.73 -1.78 -15.18
C VAL A 59 -17.93 -1.78 -16.48
N ILE A 60 -18.45 -2.49 -17.49
CA ILE A 60 -17.90 -2.52 -18.84
C ILE A 60 -18.87 -1.77 -19.75
N MET A 61 -18.34 -0.75 -20.43
CA MET A 61 -19.08 0.05 -21.40
C MET A 61 -19.58 -0.78 -22.58
N PRO A 62 -20.61 -0.30 -23.30
CA PRO A 62 -21.04 -0.89 -24.57
C PRO A 62 -19.85 -1.15 -25.51
N LYS A 63 -19.84 -2.33 -26.14
CA LYS A 63 -18.82 -2.75 -27.13
C LYS A 63 -17.36 -2.65 -26.67
N SER A 64 -17.12 -2.54 -25.37
CA SER A 64 -15.79 -2.32 -24.80
C SER A 64 -15.24 -3.55 -24.10
N LYS A 65 -13.99 -3.47 -23.68
CA LYS A 65 -13.24 -4.56 -23.06
C LYS A 65 -12.73 -4.14 -21.68
N CYS A 66 -12.58 -5.10 -20.78
CA CYS A 66 -11.97 -4.94 -19.48
C CYS A 66 -10.98 -6.08 -19.25
N ASP A 67 -9.72 -5.73 -19.01
CA ASP A 67 -8.68 -6.70 -18.67
C ASP A 67 -8.62 -6.86 -17.15
N LEU A 68 -8.74 -8.11 -16.70
CA LEU A 68 -8.60 -8.51 -15.31
C LEU A 68 -7.24 -9.14 -15.11
N THR A 69 -6.56 -8.76 -14.04
CA THR A 69 -5.35 -9.42 -13.57
C THR A 69 -5.69 -10.27 -12.35
N ILE A 70 -5.44 -11.58 -12.45
CA ILE A 70 -5.65 -12.53 -11.37
C ILE A 70 -4.28 -12.95 -10.86
N MET A 71 -3.99 -12.61 -9.61
CA MET A 71 -2.75 -12.97 -8.92
C MET A 71 -3.01 -14.11 -7.95
N MET A 72 -2.16 -15.13 -8.00
CA MET A 72 -2.12 -16.24 -7.06
C MET A 72 -0.96 -16.02 -6.10
N ARG A 73 -1.24 -16.08 -4.79
CA ARG A 73 -0.22 -15.98 -3.75
C ARG A 73 0.81 -17.10 -3.88
N GLU A 74 2.01 -16.82 -3.38
CA GLU A 74 3.10 -17.80 -3.31
C GLU A 74 2.64 -19.11 -2.67
N GLN A 75 3.15 -20.21 -3.22
CA GLN A 75 2.89 -21.56 -2.71
C GLN A 75 4.21 -22.11 -2.17
N ASP A 76 4.21 -22.57 -0.92
CA ASP A 76 5.38 -23.19 -0.28
C ASP A 76 5.55 -24.65 -0.70
N GLU A 77 4.46 -25.32 -1.07
CA GLU A 77 4.43 -26.72 -1.45
C GLU A 77 3.63 -26.93 -2.75
N ALA A 78 4.06 -27.90 -3.55
CA ALA A 78 3.32 -28.29 -4.74
C ALA A 78 2.07 -29.09 -4.33
N PRO A 79 0.88 -28.77 -4.87
CA PRO A 79 -0.32 -29.52 -4.50
C PRO A 79 -0.21 -30.99 -4.93
N PRO A 80 -0.84 -31.92 -4.17
CA PRO A 80 -0.92 -33.32 -4.53
C PRO A 80 -1.53 -33.45 -5.93
N ASP A 81 -0.86 -34.21 -6.80
CA ASP A 81 -1.24 -34.44 -8.20
C ASP A 81 -1.25 -33.20 -9.12
N MET A 82 -0.77 -32.03 -8.66
CA MET A 82 -0.78 -30.76 -9.42
C MET A 82 -2.17 -30.34 -9.91
N GLN A 83 -3.25 -30.89 -9.34
CA GLN A 83 -4.61 -30.59 -9.73
C GLN A 83 -5.13 -29.38 -8.95
N LEU A 84 -5.54 -28.32 -9.67
CA LEU A 84 -6.34 -27.25 -9.08
C LEU A 84 -7.83 -27.57 -9.21
N LYS A 85 -8.50 -27.64 -8.06
CA LYS A 85 -9.97 -27.72 -7.99
C LYS A 85 -10.62 -26.34 -7.82
N ASP A 86 -9.79 -25.30 -7.81
CA ASP A 86 -10.19 -23.92 -7.62
C ASP A 86 -11.07 -23.48 -8.79
N LYS A 87 -12.15 -22.76 -8.48
CA LYS A 87 -13.08 -22.27 -9.49
C LYS A 87 -13.28 -20.78 -9.32
N PHE A 88 -13.39 -20.09 -10.44
CA PHE A 88 -13.85 -18.72 -10.50
C PHE A 88 -15.27 -18.67 -11.04
N LEU A 89 -16.07 -17.76 -10.50
CA LEU A 89 -17.42 -17.46 -10.95
C LEU A 89 -17.49 -15.98 -11.30
N ILE A 90 -17.81 -15.70 -12.55
CA ILE A 90 -18.07 -14.35 -13.04
C ILE A 90 -19.57 -14.19 -13.13
N GLN A 91 -20.09 -13.22 -12.40
CA GLN A 91 -21.48 -12.80 -12.46
C GLN A 91 -21.55 -11.54 -13.30
N SER A 92 -22.47 -11.49 -14.26
CA SER A 92 -22.69 -10.32 -15.11
C SER A 92 -24.16 -9.99 -15.25
N VAL A 93 -24.46 -8.70 -15.33
CA VAL A 93 -25.83 -8.18 -15.47
C VAL A 93 -25.82 -6.90 -16.30
N ALA A 94 -26.77 -6.76 -17.21
CA ALA A 94 -26.95 -5.52 -17.97
C ALA A 94 -27.59 -4.45 -17.07
N ILE A 95 -27.06 -3.24 -17.11
CA ILE A 95 -27.44 -2.12 -16.23
C ILE A 95 -27.72 -0.86 -17.05
N ILE A 96 -28.43 0.08 -16.41
CA ILE A 96 -28.69 1.42 -16.93
C ILE A 96 -27.96 2.40 -15.99
N PRO A 97 -27.09 3.29 -16.51
CA PRO A 97 -26.18 4.10 -15.68
C PRO A 97 -26.86 5.09 -14.72
N ASP A 98 -28.14 5.40 -14.92
CA ASP A 98 -28.87 6.38 -14.11
C ASP A 98 -29.50 5.82 -12.81
N LEU A 99 -29.53 4.50 -12.61
CA LEU A 99 -29.99 3.88 -11.35
C LEU A 99 -28.78 3.48 -10.50
N ASP A 100 -28.82 3.65 -9.17
CA ASP A 100 -27.70 3.35 -8.26
C ASP A 100 -27.09 1.94 -8.48
N ILE A 101 -25.99 1.93 -9.24
CA ILE A 101 -25.68 0.89 -10.22
C ILE A 101 -25.18 -0.44 -9.62
N MET A 102 -24.57 -0.45 -8.43
CA MET A 102 -23.84 -1.62 -7.92
C MET A 102 -24.33 -2.16 -6.58
N ALA A 103 -24.97 -1.33 -5.75
CA ALA A 103 -25.55 -1.79 -4.49
C ALA A 103 -26.79 -2.67 -4.74
N GLU A 104 -27.68 -2.25 -5.65
CA GLU A 104 -28.98 -2.89 -5.86
C GLU A 104 -28.93 -4.03 -6.90
N SER A 105 -28.06 -3.92 -7.92
CA SER A 105 -28.07 -4.80 -9.11
C SER A 105 -27.69 -6.27 -8.85
N PHE A 106 -27.02 -6.54 -7.73
CA PHE A 106 -26.62 -7.90 -7.33
C PHE A 106 -27.41 -8.40 -6.11
N GLU A 107 -28.48 -7.71 -5.70
CA GLU A 107 -29.39 -8.15 -4.65
C GLU A 107 -30.32 -9.28 -5.14
N GLN A 108 -30.92 -9.97 -4.17
CA GLN A 108 -31.62 -11.24 -4.30
C GLN A 108 -32.81 -11.20 -5.30
N ASP A 109 -33.37 -10.02 -5.56
CA ASP A 109 -34.53 -9.83 -6.43
C ASP A 109 -34.18 -9.82 -7.93
N CYS A 110 -32.89 -9.69 -8.29
CA CYS A 110 -32.41 -9.71 -9.69
C CYS A 110 -31.78 -11.07 -10.10
N GLU A 111 -31.90 -12.12 -9.28
CA GLU A 111 -31.12 -13.35 -9.43
C GLU A 111 -31.29 -14.06 -10.80
N ASN A 112 -32.45 -13.88 -11.43
CA ASN A 112 -32.81 -14.44 -12.73
C ASN A 112 -32.18 -13.70 -13.92
N LEU A 113 -31.74 -12.45 -13.74
CA LEU A 113 -31.09 -11.64 -14.78
C LEU A 113 -29.55 -11.75 -14.73
N ILE A 114 -29.02 -12.38 -13.69
CA ILE A 114 -27.57 -12.54 -13.50
C ILE A 114 -27.08 -13.74 -14.28
N GLU A 115 -26.33 -13.44 -15.33
CA GLU A 115 -25.56 -14.43 -16.07
C GLU A 115 -24.33 -14.87 -15.26
N ARG A 116 -24.00 -16.17 -15.33
CA ARG A 116 -22.98 -16.81 -14.49
C ARG A 116 -22.05 -17.66 -15.34
N CYS A 117 -20.80 -17.25 -15.47
CA CYS A 117 -19.75 -18.03 -16.12
C CYS A 117 -18.80 -18.64 -15.09
N LYS A 118 -18.52 -19.94 -15.20
CA LYS A 118 -17.59 -20.66 -14.31
C LYS A 118 -16.31 -20.97 -15.06
N LEU A 119 -15.18 -20.58 -14.49
CA LEU A 119 -13.86 -20.84 -15.05
C LEU A 119 -13.10 -21.82 -14.15
N GLY A 120 -12.44 -22.79 -14.79
CA GLY A 120 -11.45 -23.66 -14.15
C GLY A 120 -10.10 -22.98 -14.05
N VAL A 121 -9.24 -23.49 -13.18
CA VAL A 121 -7.85 -23.03 -13.03
C VAL A 121 -6.93 -24.22 -13.25
N VAL A 122 -5.89 -24.01 -14.05
CA VAL A 122 -4.87 -25.03 -14.36
C VAL A 122 -3.48 -24.45 -14.19
N TYR A 123 -2.55 -25.29 -13.74
CA TYR A 123 -1.13 -24.95 -13.77
C TYR A 123 -0.54 -25.28 -15.12
N ILE A 124 0.32 -24.38 -15.61
CA ILE A 124 1.16 -24.60 -16.78
C ILE A 124 2.65 -24.57 -16.38
N PRO A 125 3.50 -25.42 -16.96
CA PRO A 125 4.94 -25.39 -16.71
C PRO A 125 5.59 -24.19 -17.41
N GLN A 126 6.48 -23.47 -16.70
CA GLN A 126 7.16 -22.29 -17.25
C GLN A 126 8.26 -22.58 -18.28
N SER A 127 8.89 -23.75 -18.24
CA SER A 127 9.97 -24.12 -19.18
C SER A 127 10.18 -25.64 -19.28
N LEU A 128 10.92 -26.09 -20.29
CA LEU A 128 11.28 -27.51 -20.47
C LEU A 128 12.07 -28.09 -19.27
N SER A 129 12.90 -27.32 -18.59
CA SER A 129 13.60 -27.78 -17.37
C SER A 129 12.65 -27.93 -16.18
N HIS A 130 11.58 -27.12 -16.13
CA HIS A 130 10.49 -27.32 -15.19
C HIS A 130 9.64 -28.53 -15.57
N VAL A 131 9.46 -28.83 -16.87
CA VAL A 131 8.80 -30.06 -17.30
C VAL A 131 9.56 -31.30 -16.80
N GLU A 132 10.89 -31.33 -16.86
CA GLU A 132 11.68 -32.47 -16.32
C GLU A 132 11.54 -32.61 -14.79
N LYS A 133 11.59 -31.51 -14.03
CA LYS A 133 11.35 -31.50 -12.57
C LYS A 133 9.89 -31.81 -12.18
N PHE A 134 8.95 -31.41 -13.03
CA PHE A 134 7.52 -31.68 -12.92
C PHE A 134 7.24 -33.16 -13.12
N LEU A 135 7.84 -33.76 -14.15
CA LEU A 135 7.79 -35.20 -14.39
C LEU A 135 8.47 -36.00 -13.28
N SER A 136 9.58 -35.52 -12.70
CA SER A 136 10.23 -36.22 -11.59
C SER A 136 9.37 -36.23 -10.32
N HIS A 137 8.62 -35.16 -10.04
CA HIS A 137 7.66 -35.14 -8.90
C HIS A 137 6.48 -36.07 -9.12
N LEU A 138 5.89 -36.10 -10.32
CA LEU A 138 4.79 -37.03 -10.64
C LEU A 138 5.26 -38.49 -10.67
N SER A 139 6.52 -38.76 -11.04
CA SER A 139 7.11 -40.10 -10.97
C SER A 139 7.31 -40.61 -9.53
N GLY A 140 7.20 -39.75 -8.52
CA GLY A 140 7.15 -40.15 -7.10
C GLY A 140 5.74 -40.58 -6.65
N ILE A 141 4.70 -40.26 -7.42
CA ILE A 141 3.29 -40.62 -7.13
C ILE A 141 2.87 -41.87 -7.92
N VAL A 142 3.44 -42.09 -9.10
CA VAL A 142 3.25 -43.31 -9.89
C VAL A 142 4.51 -44.16 -9.78
N ASP A 143 4.44 -45.21 -8.95
CA ASP A 143 5.50 -46.20 -8.82
C ASP A 143 5.62 -47.01 -10.13
N LEU A 144 6.30 -46.43 -11.13
CA LEU A 144 6.61 -47.07 -12.42
C LEU A 144 7.56 -48.27 -12.26
N ARG A 145 7.95 -48.63 -11.03
CA ARG A 145 8.72 -49.83 -10.70
C ARG A 145 7.88 -51.05 -10.39
N ALA A 146 6.56 -50.96 -10.28
CA ALA A 146 5.70 -52.13 -10.17
C ALA A 146 5.36 -52.69 -11.56
N GLY A 147 6.35 -53.24 -12.27
CA GLY A 147 6.08 -53.85 -13.57
C GLY A 147 7.24 -54.45 -14.34
N THR A 148 8.46 -54.50 -13.78
CA THR A 148 9.60 -55.15 -14.47
C THR A 148 10.16 -56.36 -13.75
N GLU A 149 9.45 -56.88 -12.73
CA GLU A 149 9.76 -58.19 -12.18
C GLU A 149 8.50 -59.06 -12.23
N SER A 150 8.58 -60.12 -13.03
CA SER A 150 7.62 -61.22 -13.18
C SER A 150 6.38 -60.99 -14.06
N CYS A 151 6.57 -60.99 -15.39
CA CYS A 151 5.71 -61.80 -16.28
C CYS A 151 6.34 -61.98 -17.68
N GLU A 152 7.28 -62.92 -17.81
CA GLU A 152 7.40 -63.63 -19.08
C GLU A 152 6.17 -64.54 -19.21
N ARG A 153 5.30 -64.23 -20.18
CA ARG A 153 4.06 -64.92 -20.60
C ARG A 153 2.75 -64.22 -20.21
N ASP A 154 2.30 -63.24 -21.00
CA ASP A 154 1.13 -63.38 -21.88
C ASP A 154 0.81 -62.07 -22.61
N ASN A 155 0.81 -62.11 -23.95
CA ASN A 155 0.81 -60.94 -24.83
C ASN A 155 -0.59 -60.33 -25.08
N ARG A 156 -1.48 -60.32 -24.07
CA ARG A 156 -2.88 -59.84 -24.24
C ARG A 156 -3.40 -58.83 -23.20
N GLN A 157 -2.71 -58.61 -22.08
CA GLN A 157 -3.23 -57.70 -21.02
C GLN A 157 -2.58 -56.31 -20.97
N GLN A 158 -1.49 -56.07 -21.70
CA GLN A 158 -0.79 -54.77 -21.73
C GLN A 158 -1.55 -53.64 -22.43
N LYS A 159 -2.73 -53.90 -23.01
CA LYS A 159 -3.52 -52.90 -23.74
C LYS A 159 -4.36 -51.97 -22.87
N SER A 160 -4.48 -52.20 -21.56
CA SER A 160 -5.49 -51.49 -20.73
C SER A 160 -4.96 -50.43 -19.78
N PHE A 161 -3.67 -50.37 -19.45
CA PHE A 161 -3.16 -49.42 -18.44
C PHE A 161 -2.60 -48.12 -19.03
N GLY A 162 -2.18 -48.14 -20.29
CA GLY A 162 -1.60 -46.98 -20.98
C GLY A 162 -2.61 -46.03 -21.63
N GLU A 163 -3.89 -46.40 -21.74
CA GLU A 163 -4.90 -45.62 -22.47
C GLU A 163 -5.61 -44.55 -21.62
N GLU A 164 -5.56 -44.59 -20.28
CA GLU A 164 -6.27 -43.61 -19.43
C GLU A 164 -5.41 -42.41 -18.97
N LEU A 165 -4.11 -42.59 -18.72
CA LEU A 165 -3.24 -41.50 -18.26
C LEU A 165 -2.68 -40.62 -19.39
N PHE A 166 -2.42 -41.21 -20.54
CA PHE A 166 -1.78 -40.54 -21.68
C PHE A 166 -2.63 -39.40 -22.29
N PRO A 167 -3.96 -39.56 -22.45
CA PRO A 167 -4.81 -38.48 -22.96
C PRO A 167 -5.03 -37.34 -21.95
N SER A 168 -4.93 -37.62 -20.65
CA SER A 168 -5.10 -36.63 -19.57
C SER A 168 -3.84 -35.76 -19.43
N PHE A 169 -2.66 -36.38 -19.53
CA PHE A 169 -1.37 -35.70 -19.56
C PHE A 169 -1.18 -34.83 -20.81
N LEU A 170 -1.56 -35.33 -22.00
CA LEU A 170 -1.50 -34.55 -23.24
C LEU A 170 -2.51 -33.40 -23.29
N ARG A 171 -3.62 -33.48 -22.54
CA ARG A 171 -4.57 -32.37 -22.36
C ARG A 171 -3.97 -31.26 -21.48
N ALA A 172 -3.26 -31.61 -20.41
CA ALA A 172 -2.61 -30.66 -19.51
C ALA A 172 -1.41 -29.92 -20.15
N CYS A 173 -0.66 -30.59 -21.04
CA CYS A 173 0.55 -30.02 -21.63
C CYS A 173 0.30 -29.11 -22.85
N GLY A 174 -0.93 -28.95 -23.34
CA GLY A 174 -1.23 -28.14 -24.52
C GLY A 174 -0.54 -28.62 -25.81
N LEU A 175 -1.04 -28.17 -26.97
CA LEU A 175 -0.54 -28.59 -28.29
C LEU A 175 0.94 -28.23 -28.54
N GLN A 176 1.49 -27.25 -27.80
CA GLN A 176 2.80 -26.65 -28.06
C GLN A 176 3.99 -27.60 -27.79
N TYR A 177 3.80 -28.64 -26.97
CA TYR A 177 4.87 -29.56 -26.58
C TYR A 177 4.75 -30.97 -27.17
N ARG A 178 3.72 -31.25 -27.99
CA ARG A 178 3.51 -32.58 -28.60
C ARG A 178 4.72 -33.09 -29.39
N TYR A 179 5.39 -32.21 -30.13
CA TYR A 179 6.57 -32.57 -30.93
C TYR A 179 7.84 -32.77 -30.08
N THR A 180 8.00 -32.02 -29.01
CA THR A 180 9.17 -32.09 -28.12
C THR A 180 9.09 -33.33 -27.22
N PHE A 181 7.89 -33.67 -26.74
CA PHE A 181 7.67 -34.82 -25.86
C PHE A 181 7.88 -36.16 -26.57
N ALA A 182 7.45 -36.27 -27.82
CA ALA A 182 7.73 -37.44 -28.67
C ALA A 182 9.25 -37.64 -28.86
N ASN A 183 10.03 -36.57 -28.98
CA ASN A 183 11.48 -36.67 -29.14
C ASN A 183 12.22 -37.10 -27.85
N ILE A 184 11.69 -36.79 -26.66
CA ILE A 184 12.31 -37.19 -25.38
C ILE A 184 12.09 -38.69 -25.11
N LEU A 185 10.88 -39.20 -25.38
CA LEU A 185 10.57 -40.63 -25.20
C LEU A 185 11.31 -41.54 -26.19
N PHE A 186 11.57 -41.07 -27.42
CA PHE A 186 12.25 -41.89 -28.45
C PHE A 186 13.79 -41.82 -28.44
N ARG A 187 14.42 -40.92 -27.66
CA ARG A 187 15.90 -40.72 -27.69
C ARG A 187 16.71 -41.31 -26.55
N LYS A 188 16.13 -42.02 -25.58
CA LYS A 188 16.93 -42.68 -24.52
C LYS A 188 16.51 -44.11 -24.20
N PRO A 189 17.01 -45.11 -24.94
CA PRO A 189 17.33 -46.40 -24.35
C PRO A 189 18.79 -46.35 -23.87
N SER A 190 19.05 -46.72 -22.61
CA SER A 190 20.38 -46.87 -21.99
C SER A 190 20.95 -45.63 -21.27
N ILE A 191 20.75 -45.58 -19.94
CA ILE A 191 21.74 -45.01 -19.02
C ILE A 191 22.13 -46.14 -18.06
N LEU A 192 23.29 -46.72 -18.36
CA LEU A 192 24.04 -47.67 -17.53
C LEU A 192 24.89 -46.83 -16.56
N ILE A 193 24.67 -46.98 -15.24
CA ILE A 193 25.49 -46.32 -14.22
C ILE A 193 26.66 -47.25 -13.85
N MET A 194 27.89 -46.87 -14.22
CA MET A 194 29.11 -47.45 -13.64
C MET A 194 29.70 -46.45 -12.63
N LEU A 195 29.80 -46.87 -11.36
CA LEU A 195 30.67 -46.27 -10.34
C LEU A 195 32.01 -47.00 -10.32
N PRO A 196 33.13 -46.31 -10.03
CA PRO A 196 34.15 -46.90 -9.14
C PRO A 196 34.78 -45.82 -8.19
N PRO A 197 35.77 -46.13 -7.30
CA PRO A 197 35.54 -46.24 -5.85
C PRO A 197 36.49 -45.36 -4.99
N LYS A 198 36.33 -45.40 -3.65
CA LYS A 198 37.22 -44.80 -2.63
C LYS A 198 38.62 -45.45 -2.60
N VAL A 199 39.68 -44.66 -2.40
CA VAL A 199 40.98 -45.07 -1.77
C VAL A 199 41.60 -43.89 -1.00
N GLU A 200 42.22 -44.19 0.15
CA GLU A 200 42.88 -43.28 1.12
C GLU A 200 44.39 -43.03 0.83
N ALA A 201 44.93 -42.03 1.56
CA ALA A 201 46.31 -41.88 2.08
C ALA A 201 47.35 -41.00 1.35
N ASN A 202 47.71 -39.92 2.06
CA ASN A 202 49.06 -39.44 2.45
C ASN A 202 50.06 -38.72 1.51
N THR A 203 50.59 -37.64 2.11
CA THR A 203 51.98 -37.10 2.15
C THR A 203 52.53 -36.12 1.08
N GLU A 204 52.85 -34.92 1.61
CA GLU A 204 54.04 -34.04 1.41
C GLU A 204 54.23 -33.21 0.11
N VAL A 205 54.87 -32.01 0.05
CA VAL A 205 55.37 -30.90 0.92
C VAL A 205 55.75 -29.73 -0.04
N TYR A 206 55.95 -28.51 0.50
CA TYR A 206 56.56 -27.25 -0.02
C TYR A 206 55.57 -26.20 -0.58
N SER A 207 55.59 -24.91 -0.20
CA SER A 207 56.33 -24.15 0.83
C SER A 207 55.89 -22.68 0.84
N GLU A 208 56.02 -22.04 2.02
CA GLU A 208 56.26 -20.60 2.30
C GLU A 208 55.14 -19.60 1.95
N GLY A 209 54.79 -18.62 2.78
CA GLY A 209 55.35 -18.12 4.04
C GLY A 209 54.81 -16.70 4.29
N TYR A 210 55.02 -16.22 5.52
CA TYR A 210 54.77 -14.89 6.09
C TYR A 210 53.63 -14.73 7.09
N ALA A 211 54.10 -14.63 8.33
CA ALA A 211 53.49 -14.40 9.62
C ALA A 211 52.73 -13.07 9.75
N SER A 212 51.76 -13.00 10.69
CA SER A 212 51.95 -12.37 12.02
C SER A 212 50.60 -12.09 12.72
N LEU A 213 50.50 -12.59 13.96
CA LEU A 213 49.53 -12.30 15.04
C LEU A 213 50.10 -11.14 15.94
N PRO A 214 49.53 -10.73 17.11
CA PRO A 214 48.24 -11.08 17.75
C PRO A 214 47.44 -9.88 18.34
N LYS A 215 46.25 -10.25 18.84
CA LYS A 215 45.34 -9.56 19.77
C LYS A 215 45.98 -9.18 21.12
N ARG A 216 45.42 -8.14 21.79
CA ARG A 216 45.26 -8.11 23.25
C ARG A 216 44.08 -7.24 23.70
N SER A 217 43.29 -7.83 24.58
CA SER A 217 42.24 -7.26 25.43
C SER A 217 42.84 -6.46 26.60
N THR A 218 42.22 -5.33 26.96
CA THR A 218 42.36 -4.76 28.32
C THR A 218 41.07 -4.07 28.76
N VAL A 219 40.68 -4.40 29.98
CA VAL A 219 39.61 -3.88 30.83
C VAL A 219 39.84 -2.41 31.20
N VAL A 220 38.79 -1.59 31.29
CA VAL A 220 38.86 -0.27 31.95
C VAL A 220 37.75 -0.13 32.99
N ASN A 221 38.18 0.23 34.21
CA ASN A 221 37.38 0.44 35.41
C ASN A 221 36.85 1.89 35.52
N PHE A 222 35.82 2.02 36.35
CA PHE A 222 35.16 3.21 36.88
C PHE A 222 36.08 4.30 37.44
N GLY A 223 35.62 5.57 37.37
CA GLY A 223 36.02 6.58 38.37
C GLY A 223 35.84 8.06 38.01
N ARG A 224 34.84 8.68 38.64
CA ARG A 224 34.78 10.06 39.21
C ARG A 224 34.75 11.32 38.32
N ALA A 225 33.70 12.10 38.58
CA ALA A 225 33.55 13.54 38.36
C ALA A 225 34.34 14.40 39.37
N PRO A 226 34.56 15.68 39.06
CA PRO A 226 34.63 16.77 40.05
C PRO A 226 33.90 18.07 39.55
N PRO A 227 33.77 19.17 40.32
CA PRO A 227 32.46 19.70 40.73
C PRO A 227 32.15 21.16 40.31
N GLU A 228 30.94 21.55 40.68
CA GLU A 228 30.22 22.82 40.52
C GLU A 228 30.88 24.07 41.13
N LYS A 229 30.48 25.26 40.63
CA LYS A 229 30.66 26.59 41.22
C LYS A 229 29.34 27.38 41.16
N PRO A 230 29.12 28.34 42.08
CA PRO A 230 27.80 28.65 42.64
C PRO A 230 27.02 29.74 41.90
N THR A 231 25.70 29.62 42.00
CA THR A 231 24.63 30.50 41.50
C THR A 231 24.49 31.76 42.37
N GLU A 232 24.60 32.94 41.78
CA GLU A 232 24.20 34.21 42.40
C GLU A 232 22.69 34.42 42.28
N PHE A 233 22.07 34.68 43.43
CA PHE A 233 20.69 35.12 43.56
C PHE A 233 20.55 36.58 43.08
N LEU A 234 19.64 36.84 42.15
CA LEU A 234 19.03 38.16 41.95
C LEU A 234 17.52 38.01 42.11
N GLU A 235 17.01 38.62 43.17
CA GLU A 235 15.59 38.71 43.51
C GLU A 235 14.81 39.46 42.41
N THR A 236 13.67 38.92 41.98
CA THR A 236 12.66 39.65 41.21
C THR A 236 11.65 40.29 42.18
N PRO A 237 11.29 41.57 42.02
CA PRO A 237 10.25 42.18 42.82
C PRO A 237 8.85 41.77 42.32
N ARG A 238 7.94 41.60 43.29
CA ARG A 238 6.54 41.19 43.10
C ARG A 238 5.75 42.16 42.23
N ILE A 239 4.91 41.58 41.37
CA ILE A 239 3.99 42.24 40.44
C ILE A 239 2.89 42.99 41.23
N GLY A 240 2.89 44.31 41.11
CA GLY A 240 1.70 45.15 41.31
C GLY A 240 1.24 45.63 39.94
N GLU A 241 -0.05 45.49 39.64
CA GLU A 241 -0.69 45.94 38.41
C GLU A 241 -0.47 47.44 38.18
N ALA A 242 0.41 47.78 37.24
CA ALA A 242 0.49 49.11 36.64
C ALA A 242 0.16 48.96 35.16
N ARG A 243 -0.92 49.61 34.72
CA ARG A 243 -1.15 49.89 33.30
C ARG A 243 -0.01 50.79 32.83
N GLU A 244 1.01 50.18 32.22
CA GLU A 244 2.09 50.92 31.60
C GLU A 244 1.56 51.62 30.35
N SER A 245 1.73 52.94 30.29
CA SER A 245 1.35 53.77 29.14
C SER A 245 2.07 53.34 27.85
N GLU A 246 1.45 53.56 26.70
CA GLU A 246 1.98 53.27 25.33
C GLU A 246 3.47 53.66 25.15
N SER A 247 3.91 54.77 25.77
CA SER A 247 5.30 55.23 25.74
C SER A 247 6.30 54.34 26.51
N SER A 248 5.85 53.64 27.57
CA SER A 248 6.68 52.69 28.34
C SER A 248 6.85 51.37 27.58
N LEU A 249 5.81 50.94 26.85
CA LEU A 249 5.86 49.75 25.99
C LEU A 249 6.79 49.96 24.78
N GLN A 250 6.82 51.16 24.20
CA GLN A 250 7.81 51.55 23.17
C GLN A 250 9.23 51.63 23.74
N LEU A 251 9.40 52.09 24.98
CA LEU A 251 10.70 52.11 25.65
C LEU A 251 11.19 50.69 26.01
N LEU A 252 10.29 49.76 26.28
CA LEU A 252 10.57 48.34 26.51
C LEU A 252 10.88 47.60 25.21
N ALA A 253 10.23 47.94 24.10
CA ALA A 253 10.59 47.45 22.76
C ALA A 253 12.04 47.84 22.40
N ASN A 254 12.47 49.05 22.76
CA ASN A 254 13.85 49.52 22.59
C ASN A 254 14.88 48.82 23.52
N LYS A 255 14.44 48.04 24.53
CA LYS A 255 15.32 47.36 25.49
C LYS A 255 15.61 45.88 25.16
N ARG A 256 15.26 45.40 23.96
CA ARG A 256 15.31 43.97 23.58
C ARG A 256 14.54 43.09 24.58
N PRO A 257 13.20 43.08 24.53
CA PRO A 257 12.42 42.17 25.35
C PRO A 257 12.82 40.72 24.99
N SER A 258 13.09 39.88 25.97
CA SER A 258 13.33 38.46 25.71
C SER A 258 12.04 37.78 25.24
N GLY A 259 12.12 36.79 24.35
CA GLY A 259 10.93 36.06 23.88
C GLY A 259 10.05 35.49 25.01
N GLY A 260 10.66 35.09 26.13
CA GLY A 260 9.95 34.66 27.35
C GLY A 260 9.16 35.78 28.03
N TYR A 261 9.67 37.02 28.03
CA TYR A 261 8.97 38.18 28.60
C TYR A 261 7.71 38.55 27.80
N VAL A 262 7.77 38.48 26.46
CA VAL A 262 6.61 38.74 25.59
C VAL A 262 5.51 37.69 25.84
N LEU A 263 5.90 36.42 26.01
CA LEU A 263 4.99 35.33 26.34
C LEU A 263 4.38 35.48 27.75
N GLU A 264 5.16 35.95 28.73
CA GLU A 264 4.69 36.14 30.11
C GLU A 264 3.71 37.32 30.23
N LYS A 265 3.95 38.40 29.50
CA LYS A 265 3.11 39.61 29.56
C LYS A 265 1.75 39.46 28.88
N MET A 266 1.65 38.62 27.84
CA MET A 266 0.41 38.34 27.10
C MET A 266 -0.34 39.61 26.60
N ASP A 267 0.37 40.73 26.46
CA ASP A 267 -0.24 42.02 26.16
C ASP A 267 -0.43 42.19 24.63
N PRO A 268 -1.68 42.36 24.14
CA PRO A 268 -1.96 42.48 22.71
C PRO A 268 -1.30 43.70 22.06
N ASP A 269 -1.10 44.81 22.79
CA ASP A 269 -0.48 46.00 22.23
C ASP A 269 1.04 45.84 22.12
N LEU A 270 1.66 45.09 23.05
CA LEU A 270 3.05 44.67 22.93
C LEU A 270 3.26 43.77 21.70
N TRP A 271 2.35 42.82 21.45
CA TRP A 271 2.44 41.94 20.28
C TRP A 271 2.35 42.70 18.96
N LYS A 272 1.52 43.75 18.85
CA LYS A 272 1.45 44.60 17.65
C LYS A 272 2.77 45.29 17.36
N ILE A 273 3.44 45.81 18.41
CA ILE A 273 4.74 46.47 18.28
C ILE A 273 5.82 45.45 17.88
N VAL A 274 5.85 44.29 18.55
CA VAL A 274 6.85 43.24 18.30
C VAL A 274 6.72 42.66 16.89
N LEU A 275 5.50 42.38 16.43
CA LEU A 275 5.22 41.78 15.13
C LEU A 275 5.12 42.80 13.98
N SER A 276 5.25 44.09 14.27
CA SER A 276 5.19 45.15 13.26
C SER A 276 6.29 44.99 12.20
N PRO A 277 5.99 45.15 10.90
CA PRO A 277 7.01 45.10 9.84
C PRO A 277 8.05 46.22 9.94
N GLU A 278 7.77 47.29 10.67
CA GLU A 278 8.68 48.41 10.90
C GLU A 278 9.71 48.14 12.02
N ASN A 279 9.62 47.00 12.70
CA ASN A 279 10.51 46.65 13.79
C ASN A 279 11.77 45.91 13.28
N ASP A 280 12.94 46.53 13.44
CA ASP A 280 14.25 45.99 13.06
C ASP A 280 14.58 44.64 13.75
N TYR A 281 14.05 44.41 14.96
CA TYR A 281 14.30 43.20 15.76
C TYR A 281 13.22 42.13 15.60
N ARG A 282 12.23 42.35 14.74
CA ARG A 282 11.06 41.46 14.59
C ARG A 282 11.44 39.99 14.45
N ARG A 283 12.38 39.68 13.56
CA ARG A 283 12.79 38.28 13.29
C ARG A 283 13.49 37.64 14.48
N GLU A 284 14.40 38.37 15.14
CA GLU A 284 15.12 37.89 16.32
C GLU A 284 14.14 37.64 17.49
N LEU A 285 13.15 38.52 17.68
CA LEU A 285 12.12 38.35 18.71
C LEU A 285 11.22 37.15 18.42
N ILE A 286 10.81 36.94 17.17
CA ILE A 286 10.04 35.75 16.77
C ILE A 286 10.85 34.47 17.03
N ASP A 287 12.12 34.43 16.66
CA ASP A 287 12.99 33.27 16.90
C ASP A 287 13.16 32.98 18.40
N GLN A 288 13.31 34.02 19.23
CA GLN A 288 13.39 33.88 20.68
C GLN A 288 12.08 33.37 21.29
N VAL A 289 10.93 33.89 20.85
CA VAL A 289 9.61 33.41 21.27
C VAL A 289 9.49 31.93 20.90
N VAL A 290 9.76 31.58 19.65
CA VAL A 290 9.65 30.22 19.14
C VAL A 290 10.59 29.24 19.89
N THR A 291 11.75 29.71 20.35
CA THR A 291 12.71 28.91 21.12
C THR A 291 12.29 28.70 22.59
N ALA A 292 11.57 29.64 23.20
CA ALA A 292 11.13 29.56 24.60
C ALA A 292 9.90 28.65 24.82
N LEU A 293 9.24 28.19 23.75
CA LEU A 293 7.95 27.48 23.82
C LEU A 293 7.97 26.01 24.25
N PRO A 294 9.02 25.21 24.00
CA PRO A 294 9.06 23.84 24.51
C PRO A 294 8.94 23.76 26.05
N GLU A 295 9.33 24.83 26.74
CA GLU A 295 9.21 24.97 28.19
C GLU A 295 7.85 25.53 28.64
N CYS A 296 7.09 26.13 27.71
CA CYS A 296 5.81 26.74 27.99
C CYS A 296 4.76 25.64 28.23
N LYS A 297 4.10 25.69 29.40
CA LYS A 297 3.03 24.75 29.80
C LYS A 297 1.68 25.42 29.94
N SER A 298 1.63 26.75 29.83
CA SER A 298 0.39 27.52 29.99
C SER A 298 -0.38 27.60 28.67
N ALA A 299 -1.59 27.04 28.66
CA ALA A 299 -2.51 27.14 27.52
C ALA A 299 -2.89 28.60 27.19
N GLU A 300 -2.91 29.47 28.20
CA GLU A 300 -3.25 30.88 28.02
C GLU A 300 -2.19 31.62 27.21
N GLN A 301 -0.92 31.44 27.54
CA GLN A 301 0.22 32.04 26.82
C GLN A 301 0.26 31.59 25.35
N VAL A 302 0.04 30.30 25.11
CA VAL A 302 -0.06 29.74 23.75
C VAL A 302 -1.21 30.39 22.98
N SER A 303 -2.39 30.51 23.59
CA SER A 303 -3.56 31.08 22.91
C SER A 303 -3.39 32.57 22.57
N ALA A 304 -2.72 33.34 23.44
CA ALA A 304 -2.43 34.75 23.20
C ALA A 304 -1.44 34.93 22.05
N ALA A 305 -0.37 34.12 22.03
CA ALA A 305 0.62 34.13 20.95
C ALA A 305 -0.03 33.78 19.60
N ILE A 306 -0.83 32.71 19.53
CA ILE A 306 -1.54 32.30 18.31
C ILE A 306 -2.42 33.45 17.79
N LYS A 307 -3.23 34.06 18.66
CA LYS A 307 -4.09 35.20 18.28
C LYS A 307 -3.28 36.38 17.74
N ALA A 308 -2.13 36.66 18.34
CA ALA A 308 -1.23 37.72 17.89
C ALA A 308 -0.69 37.44 16.47
N PHE A 309 -0.19 36.23 16.22
CA PHE A 309 0.31 35.83 14.89
C PHE A 309 -0.79 35.81 13.82
N MET A 310 -2.00 35.35 14.16
CA MET A 310 -3.15 35.39 13.25
C MET A 310 -3.57 36.83 12.92
N THR A 311 -3.57 37.73 13.91
CA THR A 311 -3.93 39.14 13.71
C THR A 311 -2.89 39.88 12.87
N ALA A 312 -1.61 39.48 12.99
CA ALA A 312 -0.52 40.03 12.22
C ALA A 312 -0.41 39.46 10.79
N ASP A 313 -1.29 38.52 10.41
CA ASP A 313 -1.31 37.84 9.10
C ASP A 313 0.04 37.16 8.74
N LEU A 314 0.61 36.43 9.70
CA LEU A 314 1.91 35.76 9.58
C LEU A 314 1.78 34.23 9.59
N PRO A 315 1.28 33.61 8.50
CA PRO A 315 0.96 32.19 8.49
C PRO A 315 2.21 31.29 8.48
N ARG A 316 3.36 31.76 7.96
CA ARG A 316 4.62 31.00 7.98
C ARG A 316 5.19 30.88 9.38
N GLU A 317 5.31 32.01 10.07
CA GLU A 317 5.81 32.09 11.45
C GLU A 317 4.85 31.37 12.41
N LEU A 318 3.53 31.48 12.19
CA LEU A 318 2.53 30.70 12.94
C LEU A 318 2.71 29.20 12.72
N THR A 319 3.01 28.74 11.50
CA THR A 319 3.22 27.32 11.21
C THR A 319 4.47 26.80 11.91
N GLU A 320 5.58 27.54 11.90
CA GLU A 320 6.81 27.16 12.63
C GLU A 320 6.59 27.15 14.15
N PHE A 321 5.85 28.14 14.67
CA PHE A 321 5.42 28.20 16.06
C PHE A 321 4.61 26.96 16.45
N LEU A 322 3.58 26.61 15.66
CA LEU A 322 2.71 25.47 15.92
C LEU A 322 3.43 24.13 15.73
N GLU A 323 4.35 24.03 14.77
CA GLU A 323 5.14 22.82 14.55
C GLU A 323 5.99 22.48 15.79
N LYS A 324 6.71 23.47 16.34
CA LYS A 324 7.52 23.25 17.54
C LYS A 324 6.68 22.88 18.75
N LEU A 325 5.52 23.52 18.88
CA LEU A 325 4.60 23.28 19.98
C LEU A 325 3.93 21.91 19.90
N VAL A 326 3.39 21.53 18.74
CA VAL A 326 2.64 20.28 18.58
C VAL A 326 3.55 19.07 18.43
N LEU A 327 4.69 19.19 17.73
CA LEU A 327 5.55 18.02 17.47
C LEU A 327 6.57 17.73 18.59
N TYR A 328 7.02 18.75 19.34
CA TYR A 328 8.11 18.57 20.31
C TYR A 328 7.68 18.82 21.77
N ASN A 329 6.58 19.52 22.02
CA ASN A 329 6.06 19.70 23.37
C ASN A 329 4.95 18.67 23.67
N SER A 330 5.27 17.71 24.55
CA SER A 330 4.36 16.63 24.93
C SER A 330 3.08 17.11 25.63
N ALA A 331 3.05 18.33 26.19
CA ALA A 331 1.86 18.88 26.82
C ALA A 331 0.76 19.26 25.81
N PHE A 332 1.15 19.55 24.56
CA PHE A 332 0.24 20.06 23.52
C PHE A 332 0.15 19.18 22.29
N SER A 333 1.00 18.15 22.17
CA SER A 333 1.02 17.25 21.02
C SER A 333 -0.31 16.57 20.76
N GLY A 334 -1.07 16.23 21.80
CA GLY A 334 -2.39 15.60 21.68
C GLY A 334 -3.56 16.58 21.51
N ASN A 335 -3.34 17.89 21.38
CA ASN A 335 -4.42 18.86 21.37
C ASN A 335 -5.09 18.97 19.99
N PHE A 336 -6.36 18.57 19.90
CA PHE A 336 -7.15 18.55 18.67
C PHE A 336 -7.18 19.90 17.93
N ASN A 337 -7.43 21.00 18.66
CA ASN A 337 -7.54 22.32 18.05
C ASN A 337 -6.20 22.82 17.51
N LEU A 338 -5.10 22.53 18.20
CA LEU A 338 -3.76 22.94 17.77
C LEU A 338 -3.28 22.13 16.57
N GLN A 339 -3.60 20.83 16.50
CA GLN A 339 -3.31 20.01 15.32
C GLN A 339 -4.09 20.52 14.10
N ASN A 340 -5.38 20.82 14.25
CA ASN A 340 -6.18 21.40 13.18
C ASN A 340 -5.59 22.72 12.69
N LEU A 341 -5.24 23.61 13.62
CA LEU A 341 -4.68 24.90 13.27
C LEU A 341 -3.31 24.77 12.58
N LEU A 342 -2.46 23.82 12.99
CA LEU A 342 -1.17 23.57 12.35
C LEU A 342 -1.37 23.16 10.88
N ILE A 343 -2.25 22.20 10.62
CA ILE A 343 -2.52 21.74 9.25
C ILE A 343 -3.14 22.86 8.41
N LEU A 344 -4.16 23.54 8.92
CA LEU A 344 -4.82 24.65 8.20
C LEU A 344 -3.87 25.82 7.90
N SER A 345 -2.97 26.14 8.83
CA SER A 345 -1.96 27.19 8.63
C SER A 345 -0.92 26.74 7.59
N ALA A 346 -0.51 25.47 7.64
CA ALA A 346 0.42 24.89 6.68
C ALA A 346 -0.17 24.87 5.26
N ILE A 347 -1.44 24.52 5.09
CA ILE A 347 -2.13 24.57 3.78
C ILE A 347 -2.03 25.97 3.16
N LYS A 348 -2.18 27.02 3.97
CA LYS A 348 -2.10 28.42 3.50
C LYS A 348 -0.66 28.91 3.30
N ALA A 349 0.30 28.43 4.11
CA ALA A 349 1.66 28.99 4.18
C ALA A 349 2.70 28.20 3.40
N ASP A 350 2.66 26.87 3.51
CA ASP A 350 3.65 25.91 3.02
C ASP A 350 3.02 24.51 2.85
N ALA A 351 2.36 24.30 1.71
CA ALA A 351 1.72 23.04 1.36
C ALA A 351 2.67 21.84 1.37
N SER A 352 3.97 22.05 1.11
CA SER A 352 4.96 20.97 1.01
C SER A 352 5.14 20.18 2.31
N ARG A 353 4.78 20.77 3.45
CA ARG A 353 4.89 20.14 4.78
C ARG A 353 3.61 19.42 5.21
N VAL A 354 2.48 19.71 4.57
CA VAL A 354 1.15 19.21 4.97
C VAL A 354 1.13 17.69 5.04
N MET A 355 1.65 17.00 4.02
CA MET A 355 1.74 15.55 4.01
C MET A 355 2.54 14.97 5.18
N ASN A 356 3.65 15.62 5.56
CA ASN A 356 4.46 15.20 6.71
C ASN A 356 3.71 15.36 8.04
N TYR A 357 2.91 16.42 8.18
CA TYR A 357 2.07 16.61 9.35
C TYR A 357 0.96 15.57 9.40
N ILE A 358 0.27 15.32 8.29
CA ILE A 358 -0.79 14.30 8.21
C ILE A 358 -0.26 12.90 8.59
N HIS A 359 0.97 12.56 8.21
CA HIS A 359 1.58 11.29 8.63
C HIS A 359 1.85 11.20 10.14
N LYS A 360 2.27 12.31 10.76
CA LYS A 360 2.68 12.34 12.19
C LYS A 360 1.53 12.58 13.16
N LEU A 361 0.47 13.26 12.71
CA LEU A 361 -0.65 13.69 13.52
C LEU A 361 -1.81 12.72 13.35
N ASP A 362 -2.50 12.40 14.44
CA ASP A 362 -3.63 11.45 14.45
C ASP A 362 -4.91 12.03 15.07
N ASN A 363 -4.82 13.18 15.75
CA ASN A 363 -5.94 13.75 16.51
C ASN A 363 -6.38 15.08 15.88
N PHE A 364 -6.83 15.02 14.63
CA PHE A 364 -7.34 16.16 13.88
C PHE A 364 -8.67 15.82 13.20
N ASP A 365 -9.38 16.85 12.73
CA ASP A 365 -10.66 16.68 12.04
C ASP A 365 -10.45 16.19 10.60
N GLY A 366 -10.42 14.87 10.40
CA GLY A 366 -10.25 14.26 9.09
C GLY A 366 -11.22 14.78 8.02
N PRO A 367 -12.57 14.71 8.23
CA PRO A 367 -13.53 15.22 7.27
C PRO A 367 -13.32 16.70 6.93
N ALA A 368 -13.25 17.59 7.93
CA ALA A 368 -13.17 19.02 7.67
C ALA A 368 -11.84 19.43 7.02
N ILE A 369 -10.73 18.84 7.47
CA ILE A 369 -9.41 19.15 6.90
C ILE A 369 -9.26 18.55 5.50
N GLY A 370 -9.84 17.38 5.26
CA GLY A 370 -9.89 16.77 3.93
C GLY A 370 -10.60 17.67 2.93
N GLU A 371 -11.77 18.23 3.29
CA GLU A 371 -12.51 19.18 2.43
C GLU A 371 -11.68 20.44 2.13
N VAL A 372 -11.07 21.04 3.15
CA VAL A 372 -10.20 22.21 2.96
C VAL A 372 -8.98 21.89 2.08
N ALA A 373 -8.41 20.68 2.21
CA ALA A 373 -7.31 20.24 1.36
C ALA A 373 -7.74 20.08 -0.11
N VAL A 374 -8.97 19.60 -0.38
CA VAL A 374 -9.53 19.54 -1.73
C VAL A 374 -9.74 20.95 -2.31
N GLU A 375 -10.30 21.87 -1.53
CA GLU A 375 -10.48 23.27 -1.94
C GLU A 375 -9.14 23.99 -2.25
N ALA A 376 -8.07 23.58 -1.56
CA ALA A 376 -6.72 24.08 -1.77
C ALA A 376 -5.93 23.34 -2.87
N GLU A 377 -6.59 22.45 -3.64
CA GLU A 377 -5.98 21.64 -4.71
C GLU A 377 -4.88 20.67 -4.24
N LEU A 378 -4.87 20.30 -2.95
CA LEU A 378 -3.94 19.34 -2.34
C LEU A 378 -4.54 17.92 -2.35
N TYR A 379 -4.71 17.36 -3.54
CA TYR A 379 -5.49 16.14 -3.74
C TYR A 379 -4.86 14.87 -3.17
N GLU A 380 -3.53 14.73 -3.17
CA GLU A 380 -2.85 13.56 -2.59
C GLU A 380 -2.94 13.57 -1.06
N GLU A 381 -2.78 14.75 -0.45
CA GLU A 381 -2.99 14.98 0.97
C GLU A 381 -4.44 14.70 1.37
N ALA A 382 -5.40 15.24 0.62
CA ALA A 382 -6.83 15.01 0.84
C ALA A 382 -7.19 13.51 0.74
N PHE A 383 -6.73 12.84 -0.31
CA PHE A 383 -6.92 11.39 -0.48
C PHE A 383 -6.37 10.62 0.72
N PHE A 384 -5.16 10.96 1.17
CA PHE A 384 -4.54 10.30 2.32
C PHE A 384 -5.29 10.57 3.62
N ILE A 385 -5.76 11.80 3.85
CA ILE A 385 -6.60 12.15 5.01
C ILE A 385 -7.87 11.30 5.02
N PHE A 386 -8.63 11.30 3.92
CA PHE A 386 -9.88 10.53 3.85
C PHE A 386 -9.61 9.03 4.05
N LYS A 387 -8.54 8.50 3.46
CA LYS A 387 -8.11 7.11 3.69
C LYS A 387 -7.77 6.85 5.16
N LYS A 388 -7.06 7.75 5.83
CA LYS A 388 -6.64 7.61 7.24
C LYS A 388 -7.84 7.59 8.20
N PHE A 389 -8.90 8.32 7.87
CA PHE A 389 -10.12 8.40 8.68
C PHE A 389 -11.24 7.45 8.23
N ASN A 390 -10.94 6.49 7.33
CA ASN A 390 -11.91 5.52 6.78
C ASN A 390 -13.10 6.16 6.05
N LEU A 391 -12.90 7.36 5.49
CA LEU A 391 -13.88 8.06 4.65
C LEU A 391 -13.71 7.61 3.20
N ASN A 392 -13.98 6.33 2.94
CA ASN A 392 -13.63 5.67 1.68
C ASN A 392 -14.34 6.26 0.46
N VAL A 393 -15.58 6.71 0.62
CA VAL A 393 -16.37 7.35 -0.44
C VAL A 393 -15.75 8.70 -0.84
N GLN A 394 -15.40 9.52 0.14
CA GLN A 394 -14.70 10.79 -0.13
C GLN A 394 -13.32 10.54 -0.75
N ALA A 395 -12.56 9.56 -0.24
CA ALA A 395 -11.25 9.21 -0.77
C ALA A 395 -11.32 8.80 -2.25
N VAL A 396 -12.25 7.94 -2.62
CA VAL A 396 -12.38 7.49 -4.03
C VAL A 396 -12.88 8.62 -4.93
N ASN A 397 -13.74 9.50 -4.43
CA ASN A 397 -14.20 10.66 -5.20
C ASN A 397 -13.04 11.61 -5.53
N VAL A 398 -12.08 11.82 -4.61
CA VAL A 398 -10.88 12.61 -4.91
C VAL A 398 -10.05 11.97 -6.05
N LEU A 399 -9.94 10.64 -6.07
CA LEU A 399 -9.24 9.93 -7.16
C LEU A 399 -9.96 10.07 -8.51
N LEU A 400 -11.29 10.05 -8.51
CA LEU A 400 -12.12 10.06 -9.72
C LEU A 400 -12.34 11.47 -10.28
N ASP A 401 -12.73 12.43 -9.42
CA ASP A 401 -13.19 13.75 -9.84
C ASP A 401 -12.02 14.75 -9.97
N ASN A 402 -11.04 14.68 -9.07
CA ASN A 402 -9.92 15.62 -9.04
C ASN A 402 -8.66 15.07 -9.72
N ILE A 403 -8.19 13.89 -9.29
CA ILE A 403 -6.96 13.28 -9.84
C ILE A 403 -7.22 12.61 -11.20
N GLN A 404 -8.47 12.19 -11.46
CA GLN A 404 -8.91 11.53 -12.69
C GLN A 404 -8.13 10.24 -13.00
N ASN A 405 -7.74 9.49 -11.96
CA ASN A 405 -7.03 8.22 -12.10
C ASN A 405 -7.94 7.04 -11.73
N ILE A 406 -8.59 6.49 -12.76
CA ILE A 406 -9.53 5.35 -12.63
C ILE A 406 -8.80 4.10 -12.11
N GLU A 407 -7.58 3.83 -12.57
CA GLU A 407 -6.83 2.64 -12.18
C GLU A 407 -6.57 2.62 -10.67
N ARG A 408 -6.10 3.75 -10.10
CA ARG A 408 -5.92 3.91 -8.66
C ARG A 408 -7.25 3.82 -7.90
N ALA A 409 -8.33 4.36 -8.44
CA ALA A 409 -9.66 4.28 -7.82
C ALA A 409 -10.17 2.83 -7.76
N VAL A 410 -9.97 2.05 -8.82
CA VAL A 410 -10.28 0.63 -8.91
C VAL A 410 -9.44 -0.19 -7.93
N GLU A 411 -8.13 0.05 -7.87
CA GLU A 411 -7.25 -0.60 -6.89
C GLU A 411 -7.67 -0.29 -5.44
N PHE A 412 -7.99 0.96 -5.15
CA PHE A 412 -8.49 1.36 -3.84
C PHE A 412 -9.80 0.67 -3.50
N ALA A 413 -10.76 0.63 -4.43
CA ALA A 413 -12.04 -0.06 -4.26
C ALA A 413 -11.88 -1.59 -4.08
N CYS A 414 -10.93 -2.22 -4.77
CA CYS A 414 -10.59 -3.63 -4.55
C CYS A 414 -10.03 -3.89 -3.15
N ASN A 415 -9.25 -2.97 -2.60
CA ASN A 415 -8.65 -3.12 -1.27
C ASN A 415 -9.66 -2.91 -0.15
N VAL A 416 -10.58 -1.96 -0.31
CA VAL A 416 -11.64 -1.67 0.68
C VAL A 416 -12.81 -2.66 0.56
N ASP A 417 -13.15 -3.07 -0.67
CA ASP A 417 -14.24 -3.98 -1.06
C ASP A 417 -15.65 -3.59 -0.54
N GLU A 418 -15.90 -2.29 -0.37
CA GLU A 418 -17.21 -1.75 0.02
C GLU A 418 -18.07 -1.42 -1.22
N ASP A 419 -19.35 -1.81 -1.19
CA ASP A 419 -20.26 -1.61 -2.33
C ASP A 419 -20.55 -0.12 -2.61
N ALA A 420 -20.52 0.73 -1.58
CA ALA A 420 -20.65 2.19 -1.72
C ALA A 420 -19.49 2.80 -2.52
N VAL A 421 -18.25 2.34 -2.29
CA VAL A 421 -17.06 2.80 -3.01
C VAL A 421 -17.12 2.35 -4.47
N TRP A 422 -17.47 1.09 -4.70
CA TRP A 422 -17.66 0.53 -6.04
C TRP A 422 -18.75 1.24 -6.84
N SER A 423 -19.81 1.69 -6.18
CA SER A 423 -20.87 2.48 -6.81
C SER A 423 -20.34 3.83 -7.31
N GLN A 424 -19.44 4.49 -6.56
CA GLN A 424 -18.79 5.71 -7.03
C GLN A 424 -17.82 5.45 -8.18
N VAL A 425 -17.01 4.38 -8.11
CA VAL A 425 -16.11 4.00 -9.21
C VAL A 425 -16.88 3.74 -10.49
N ALA A 426 -18.00 3.02 -10.43
CA ALA A 426 -18.86 2.78 -11.58
C ALA A 426 -19.39 4.08 -12.19
N LYS A 427 -19.92 4.99 -11.35
CA LYS A 427 -20.38 6.32 -11.80
C LYS A 427 -19.25 7.15 -12.41
N GLY A 428 -18.07 7.13 -11.82
CA GLY A 428 -16.88 7.83 -12.32
C GLY A 428 -16.43 7.29 -13.68
N GLN A 429 -16.39 5.96 -13.84
CA GLN A 429 -16.03 5.30 -15.10
C GLN A 429 -16.98 5.69 -16.25
N VAL A 430 -18.29 5.69 -15.99
CA VAL A 430 -19.29 6.09 -16.98
C VAL A 430 -19.15 7.56 -17.34
N ARG A 431 -19.01 8.44 -16.35
CA ARG A 431 -18.87 9.88 -16.59
C ARG A 431 -17.61 10.22 -17.39
N LEU A 432 -16.47 9.62 -17.04
CA LEU A 432 -15.20 9.88 -17.71
C LEU A 432 -15.18 9.32 -19.14
N SER A 433 -15.93 8.24 -19.41
CA SER A 433 -16.03 7.71 -20.76
C SER A 433 -16.96 8.49 -21.67
N GLU A 434 -17.96 9.18 -21.13
CA GLU A 434 -18.81 10.11 -21.89
C GLU A 434 -18.08 11.41 -22.27
N MET A 435 -17.00 11.75 -21.55
CA MET A 435 -16.19 12.94 -21.81
C MET A 435 -15.05 12.70 -22.82
N ALA A 436 -14.72 11.44 -23.11
CA ALA A 436 -13.66 11.01 -24.04
C ALA A 436 -14.23 10.79 -25.45
#